data_AF-A0A6V7KYW7-F1
#
_entry.id   AF-A0A6V7KYW7-F1
#
_cell.length_a   1.000
_cell.length_b   1.000
_cell.length_c   1.000
_cell.angle_alpha   90.00
_cell.angle_beta   90.00
_cell.angle_gamma   90.00
#
_symmetry.space_group_name_H-M   'P 1'
#
loop_
_entity.id
_entity.type
_entity.pdbx_description
1 polymer ?
#
loop_
_entity_poly.entity_id
_entity_poly.type
_entity_poly.pdbx_seq_one_letter_code
_entity_poly.pdbx_strand_id
1 'polypeptide(L)'
;LGMARILGEAHWFYDDNVSSLEFPRCYNPAREVDAFLEDFRRTAAVGLLKWFIMRVQEGLGIVEQEEQSIPIARLEFALKVCQEYLENIENGDIEREPDNASADEWNNFLDDYSNVVHKGYGISHDDENAPVKLE
;
A
#
# COMPACT_ATOMS: atom_id res chain seq x y z
N LEU A 1 2.87 -5.35 25.62
CA LEU A 1 3.62 -4.17 25.13
C LEU A 1 5.13 -4.24 25.42
N GLY A 2 5.60 -4.79 26.55
CA GLY A 2 7.02 -4.76 26.93
C GLY A 2 7.98 -5.42 25.93
N MET A 3 7.66 -6.62 25.43
CA MET A 3 8.54 -7.37 24.51
C MET A 3 8.74 -6.67 23.15
N ALA A 4 7.68 -6.12 22.55
CA ALA A 4 7.78 -5.40 21.27
C ALA A 4 8.71 -4.19 21.35
N ARG A 5 8.66 -3.44 22.46
CA ARG A 5 9.55 -2.30 22.70
C ARG A 5 11.00 -2.72 22.86
N ILE A 6 11.25 -3.78 23.64
CA ILE A 6 12.61 -4.32 23.86
C ILE A 6 13.21 -4.79 22.54
N LEU A 7 12.42 -5.44 21.67
CA LEU A 7 12.88 -5.89 20.36
C LEU A 7 13.11 -4.75 19.37
N GLY A 8 12.35 -3.66 19.43
CA GLY A 8 12.63 -2.45 18.64
C GLY A 8 13.93 -1.75 19.03
N GLU A 9 14.23 -1.68 20.32
CA GLU A 9 15.48 -1.12 20.87
C GLU A 9 16.67 -2.10 20.77
N ALA A 10 16.43 -3.33 20.31
CA ALA A 10 17.44 -4.37 20.28
C ALA A 10 18.56 -4.10 19.26
N HIS A 11 18.35 -3.20 18.29
CA HIS A 11 19.39 -2.78 17.35
C HIS A 11 20.65 -2.19 18.03
N TRP A 12 20.54 -1.71 19.28
CA TRP A 12 21.70 -1.29 20.08
C TRP A 12 22.56 -2.46 20.60
N PHE A 13 22.04 -3.67 20.60
CA PHE A 13 22.66 -4.85 21.21
C PHE A 13 23.13 -5.90 20.19
N TYR A 14 22.97 -5.64 18.89
CA TYR A 14 23.38 -6.53 17.81
C TYR A 14 24.17 -5.77 16.73
N ASP A 15 25.19 -6.42 16.19
CA ASP A 15 25.95 -5.93 15.03
C ASP A 15 25.18 -6.17 13.74
N ASP A 16 25.19 -5.17 12.87
CA ASP A 16 24.58 -5.24 11.54
C ASP A 16 25.24 -6.37 10.72
N ASN A 17 24.44 -7.18 10.02
CA ASN A 17 24.83 -8.41 9.31
C ASN A 17 25.35 -9.60 10.15
N VAL A 18 25.33 -9.54 11.49
CA VAL A 18 25.74 -10.67 12.36
C VAL A 18 24.54 -11.43 12.91
N SER A 19 23.44 -10.72 13.23
CA SER A 19 22.21 -11.33 13.74
C SER A 19 21.00 -10.47 13.37
N SER A 20 20.23 -10.91 12.39
CA SER A 20 18.97 -10.26 12.01
C SER A 20 17.87 -10.65 12.99
N LEU A 21 17.28 -9.66 13.68
CA LEU A 21 16.10 -9.88 14.49
C LEU A 21 14.87 -9.92 13.59
N GLU A 22 14.45 -11.13 13.20
CA GLU A 22 13.24 -11.35 12.41
C GLU A 22 12.00 -11.36 13.32
N PHE A 23 11.55 -10.17 13.75
CA PHE A 23 10.25 -10.02 14.39
C PHE A 23 9.29 -9.24 13.49
N PRO A 24 7.98 -9.55 13.52
CA PRO A 24 6.98 -8.75 12.81
C PRO A 24 7.06 -7.29 13.25
N ARG A 25 6.93 -6.34 12.31
CA ARG A 25 6.87 -4.92 12.64
C ARG A 25 5.75 -4.67 13.67
N CYS A 26 6.07 -3.93 14.72
CA CYS A 26 5.18 -3.67 15.85
C CYS A 26 5.17 -2.18 16.15
N TYR A 27 3.98 -1.63 16.40
CA TYR A 27 3.80 -0.20 16.67
C TYR A 27 3.06 -0.01 18.00
N ASN A 28 3.40 1.04 18.74
CA ASN A 28 2.65 1.46 19.91
C ASN A 28 1.52 2.42 19.50
N PRO A 29 0.24 2.03 19.57
CA PRO A 29 -0.88 2.86 19.13
C PRO A 29 -1.07 4.15 19.95
N ALA A 30 -0.41 4.30 21.09
CA ALA A 30 -0.45 5.56 21.85
C ALA A 30 0.61 6.59 21.38
N ARG A 31 1.59 6.19 20.57
CA ARG A 31 2.77 7.02 20.24
C ARG A 31 3.18 7.01 18.77
N GLU A 32 2.88 5.93 18.05
CA GLU A 32 3.39 5.64 16.71
C GLU A 32 2.25 5.41 15.72
N VAL A 33 1.15 6.16 15.89
CA VAL A 33 -0.05 6.02 15.05
C VAL A 33 0.26 6.38 13.60
N ASP A 34 1.00 7.46 13.37
CA ASP A 34 1.35 7.90 12.01
C ASP A 34 2.23 6.88 11.29
N ALA A 35 3.26 6.36 11.98
CA ALA A 35 4.14 5.32 11.44
C ALA A 35 3.39 4.01 11.15
N PHE A 36 2.44 3.62 12.02
CA PHE A 36 1.55 2.50 11.76
C PHE A 36 0.66 2.75 10.53
N LEU A 37 0.09 3.94 10.42
CA LEU A 37 -0.83 4.29 9.34
C LEU A 37 -0.10 4.30 7.99
N GLU A 38 1.11 4.85 7.92
CA GLU A 38 1.95 4.79 6.73
C GLU A 38 2.32 3.36 6.35
N ASP A 39 2.76 2.53 7.31
CA ASP A 39 3.11 1.13 7.01
C ASP A 39 1.88 0.32 6.57
N PHE A 40 0.71 0.60 7.15
CA PHE A 40 -0.55 -0.02 6.75
C PHE A 40 -0.93 0.36 5.31
N ARG A 41 -0.83 1.65 4.97
CA ARG A 41 -1.08 2.16 3.60
C ARG A 41 -0.13 1.53 2.57
N ARG A 42 1.17 1.47 2.87
CA ARG A 42 2.17 0.80 2.01
C ARG A 42 1.88 -0.70 1.89
N THR A 43 1.51 -1.35 2.98
CA THR A 43 1.16 -2.78 2.99
C THR A 43 -0.09 -3.05 2.15
N ALA A 44 -1.10 -2.19 2.19
CA ALA A 44 -2.29 -2.29 1.35
C ALA A 44 -1.94 -2.13 -0.15
N ALA A 45 -1.07 -1.17 -0.50
CA ALA A 45 -0.58 -1.00 -1.87
C ALA A 45 0.10 -2.27 -2.41
N VAL A 46 1.07 -2.81 -1.65
CA VAL A 46 1.74 -4.07 -2.01
C VAL A 46 0.75 -5.23 -2.07
N GLY A 47 -0.21 -5.27 -1.13
CA GLY A 47 -1.27 -6.29 -1.09
C GLY A 47 -2.14 -6.29 -2.34
N LEU A 48 -2.53 -5.11 -2.83
CA LEU A 48 -3.31 -4.96 -4.06
C LEU A 48 -2.52 -5.46 -5.29
N LEU A 49 -1.26 -5.07 -5.41
CA LEU A 49 -0.38 -5.52 -6.50
C LEU A 49 -0.17 -7.04 -6.46
N LYS A 50 0.04 -7.60 -5.26
CA LYS A 50 0.18 -9.04 -5.06
C LYS A 50 -1.09 -9.78 -5.49
N TRP A 51 -2.25 -9.29 -5.07
CA TRP A 51 -3.54 -9.86 -5.46
C TRP A 51 -3.71 -9.85 -6.99
N PHE A 52 -3.36 -8.75 -7.65
CA PHE A 52 -3.43 -8.63 -9.10
C PHE A 52 -2.53 -9.66 -9.81
N ILE A 53 -1.27 -9.76 -9.39
CA ILE A 53 -0.31 -10.72 -9.96
C ILE A 53 -0.82 -12.16 -9.77
N MET A 54 -1.32 -12.49 -8.58
CA MET A 54 -1.87 -13.83 -8.30
C MET A 54 -3.05 -14.15 -9.22
N ARG A 55 -4.00 -13.23 -9.38
CA ARG A 55 -5.15 -13.38 -10.29
C ARG A 55 -4.72 -13.62 -11.74
N VAL A 56 -3.77 -12.82 -12.23
CA VAL A 56 -3.22 -12.95 -13.60
C VAL A 56 -2.54 -14.30 -13.78
N GLN A 57 -1.75 -14.77 -12.80
CA GLN A 57 -1.06 -16.06 -12.87
C GLN A 57 -2.00 -17.26 -12.81
N GLU A 58 -3.07 -17.17 -12.02
CA GLU A 58 -4.07 -18.24 -11.88
C GLU A 58 -5.00 -18.34 -13.10
N GLY A 59 -4.91 -17.43 -14.07
CA GLY A 59 -5.77 -17.40 -15.26
C GLY A 59 -7.24 -17.15 -14.92
N LEU A 60 -7.54 -16.76 -13.67
CA LEU A 60 -8.82 -16.28 -13.22
C LEU A 60 -8.93 -14.86 -13.75
N GLY A 61 -9.46 -14.73 -14.98
CA GLY A 61 -9.61 -13.45 -15.68
C GLY A 61 -10.01 -12.32 -14.73
N ILE A 62 -9.45 -11.13 -14.96
CA ILE A 62 -9.82 -9.91 -14.25
C ILE A 62 -11.34 -9.82 -14.36
N VAL A 63 -12.06 -10.01 -13.25
CA VAL A 63 -13.50 -10.24 -13.28
C VAL A 63 -14.18 -8.97 -13.77
N GLU A 64 -14.60 -8.97 -15.04
CA GLU A 64 -15.41 -7.92 -15.67
C GLU A 64 -16.86 -7.99 -15.16
N GLN A 65 -17.05 -7.87 -13.84
CA GLN A 65 -18.36 -7.57 -13.29
C GLN A 65 -18.51 -6.06 -13.18
N GLU A 66 -19.26 -5.48 -14.11
CA GLU A 66 -19.48 -4.03 -14.23
C GLU A 66 -19.97 -3.38 -12.91
N GLU A 67 -20.69 -4.14 -12.06
CA GLU A 67 -21.20 -3.64 -10.76
C GLU A 67 -20.23 -3.80 -9.58
N GLN A 68 -19.14 -4.58 -9.74
CA GLN A 68 -18.22 -4.93 -8.65
C GLN A 68 -16.77 -4.85 -9.10
N SER A 69 -16.37 -3.69 -9.62
CA SER A 69 -15.02 -3.45 -10.12
C SER A 69 -14.43 -2.16 -9.54
N ILE A 70 -13.12 -2.16 -9.34
CA ILE A 70 -12.36 -0.95 -8.99
C ILE A 70 -11.62 -0.42 -10.23
N PRO A 71 -11.37 0.88 -10.34
CA PRO A 71 -10.67 1.43 -11.50
C PRO A 71 -9.19 1.00 -11.52
N ILE A 72 -8.65 0.76 -12.72
CA ILE A 72 -7.23 0.41 -12.92
C ILE A 72 -6.27 1.46 -12.35
N ALA A 73 -6.69 2.73 -12.28
CA ALA A 73 -5.97 3.81 -11.64
C ALA A 73 -5.56 3.49 -10.18
N ARG A 74 -6.26 2.59 -9.48
CA ARG A 74 -5.86 2.13 -8.14
C ARG A 74 -4.60 1.28 -8.14
N LEU A 75 -4.36 0.51 -9.20
CA LEU A 75 -3.10 -0.21 -9.36
C LEU A 75 -1.95 0.75 -9.66
N GLU A 76 -2.18 1.77 -10.48
CA GLU A 76 -1.18 2.80 -10.78
C GLU A 76 -0.81 3.57 -9.51
N PHE A 77 -1.81 3.96 -8.72
CA PHE A 77 -1.60 4.56 -7.40
C PHE A 77 -0.77 3.66 -6.48
N ALA A 78 -1.12 2.36 -6.39
CA ALA A 78 -0.36 1.41 -5.59
C ALA A 78 1.10 1.26 -6.07
N LEU A 79 1.35 1.28 -7.39
CA LEU A 79 2.70 1.27 -7.96
C LEU A 79 3.47 2.53 -7.58
N LYS A 80 2.86 3.72 -7.72
CA LYS A 80 3.48 5.00 -7.35
C LYS A 80 3.93 4.98 -5.89
N VAL A 81 3.05 4.56 -4.97
CA VAL A 81 3.37 4.43 -3.54
C VAL A 81 4.55 3.49 -3.29
N CYS A 82 4.63 2.38 -4.01
CA CYS A 82 5.74 1.44 -3.87
C CYS A 82 7.06 2.02 -4.41
N GLN A 83 7.01 2.78 -5.51
CA GLN A 83 8.19 3.47 -6.07
C GLN A 83 8.71 4.53 -5.11
N GLU A 84 7.84 5.39 -4.59
CA GLU A 84 8.19 6.41 -3.59
C GLU A 84 8.79 5.78 -2.33
N TYR A 85 8.32 4.60 -1.92
CA TYR A 85 8.92 3.88 -0.81
C TYR A 85 10.37 3.46 -1.06
N LEU A 86 10.64 2.92 -2.26
CA LEU A 86 11.98 2.50 -2.65
C LEU A 86 12.92 3.72 -2.75
N GLU A 87 12.44 4.81 -3.36
CA GLU A 87 13.18 6.07 -3.44
C GLU A 87 13.53 6.60 -2.04
N ASN A 88 12.60 6.53 -1.08
CA ASN A 88 12.83 6.98 0.30
C ASN A 88 13.86 6.11 1.05
N ILE A 89 13.82 4.77 0.90
CA ILE A 89 14.82 3.87 1.50
C ILE A 89 16.23 4.16 0.96
N GLU A 90 16.33 4.47 -0.33
CA GLU A 90 17.59 4.81 -0.99
C GLU A 90 18.07 6.24 -0.68
N ASN A 91 17.29 7.01 0.09
CA ASN A 91 17.48 8.45 0.33
C ASN A 91 17.51 9.27 -0.98
N GLY A 92 16.80 8.80 -2.01
CA GLY A 92 16.67 9.46 -3.31
C GLY A 92 15.66 10.62 -3.32
N ASP A 93 14.94 10.83 -2.22
CA ASP A 93 13.89 11.85 -2.05
C ASP A 93 14.37 13.15 -1.39
N ILE A 94 15.67 13.27 -1.07
CA ILE A 94 16.25 14.42 -0.35
C ILE A 94 15.91 15.77 -1.03
N GLU A 95 15.80 15.81 -2.36
CA GLU A 95 15.54 17.03 -3.12
C GLU A 95 14.07 17.18 -3.58
N ARG A 96 13.19 16.23 -3.27
CA ARG A 96 11.80 16.19 -3.77
C ARG A 96 10.82 16.56 -2.66
N GLU A 97 9.87 17.46 -2.95
CA GLU A 97 8.77 17.70 -2.03
C GLU A 97 7.88 16.45 -1.95
N PRO A 98 7.46 16.02 -0.75
CA PRO A 98 6.65 14.82 -0.60
C PRO A 98 5.29 15.05 -1.28
N ASP A 99 5.03 14.31 -2.35
CA ASP A 99 3.75 14.32 -3.06
C ASP A 99 2.73 13.52 -2.24
N ASN A 100 2.26 14.13 -1.16
CA ASN A 100 1.42 13.47 -0.18
C ASN A 100 -0.02 13.40 -0.69
N ALA A 101 -0.45 12.19 -1.07
CA ALA A 101 -1.86 11.90 -1.29
C ALA A 101 -2.69 12.30 -0.06
N SER A 102 -3.87 12.88 -0.31
CA SER A 102 -4.75 13.38 0.75
C SER A 102 -5.27 12.24 1.63
N ALA A 103 -5.67 12.55 2.87
CA ALA A 103 -6.32 11.58 3.75
C ALA A 103 -7.57 10.96 3.11
N ASP A 104 -8.36 11.75 2.39
CA ASP A 104 -9.55 11.27 1.67
C ASP A 104 -9.20 10.33 0.53
N GLU A 105 -8.15 10.64 -0.23
CA GLU A 105 -7.65 9.80 -1.32
C GLU A 105 -7.21 8.43 -0.80
N TRP A 106 -6.47 8.43 0.31
CA TRP A 106 -6.07 7.21 1.01
C TRP A 106 -7.25 6.42 1.55
N ASN A 107 -8.26 7.07 2.11
CA ASN A 107 -9.45 6.38 2.62
C ASN A 107 -10.23 5.71 1.48
N ASN A 108 -10.38 6.40 0.34
CA ASN A 108 -11.00 5.81 -0.85
C ASN A 108 -10.19 4.62 -1.39
N PHE A 109 -8.86 4.75 -1.46
CA PHE A 109 -7.99 3.65 -1.85
C PHE A 109 -8.12 2.43 -0.92
N LEU A 110 -8.21 2.66 0.40
CA LEU A 110 -8.33 1.57 1.38
C LEU A 110 -9.70 0.88 1.32
N ASP A 111 -10.78 1.61 1.02
CA ASP A 111 -12.08 1.01 0.76
C ASP A 111 -12.03 0.11 -0.48
N ASP A 112 -11.46 0.61 -1.57
CA ASP A 112 -11.28 -0.15 -2.82
C ASP A 112 -10.42 -1.41 -2.60
N TYR A 113 -9.30 -1.28 -1.88
CA TYR A 113 -8.48 -2.42 -1.48
C TYR A 113 -9.27 -3.45 -0.66
N SER A 114 -10.06 -3.00 0.31
CA SER A 114 -10.92 -3.87 1.13
C SER A 114 -11.97 -4.59 0.27
N ASN A 115 -12.57 -3.89 -0.69
CA ASN A 115 -13.54 -4.46 -1.63
C ASN A 115 -12.91 -5.55 -2.52
N VAL A 116 -11.69 -5.34 -2.99
CA VAL A 116 -10.96 -6.32 -3.80
C VAL A 116 -10.58 -7.57 -2.99
N VAL A 117 -9.98 -7.36 -1.81
CA VAL A 117 -9.44 -8.46 -1.00
C VAL A 117 -10.54 -9.26 -0.30
N HIS A 118 -11.54 -8.58 0.26
CA HIS A 118 -12.57 -9.22 1.08
C HIS A 118 -13.88 -9.50 0.34
N LYS A 119 -14.28 -8.63 -0.59
CA LYS A 119 -15.54 -8.77 -1.33
C LYS A 119 -15.34 -9.35 -2.74
N GLY A 120 -14.10 -9.53 -3.17
CA GLY A 120 -13.75 -10.23 -4.41
C GLY A 120 -13.91 -9.40 -5.69
N TYR A 121 -13.97 -8.07 -5.57
CA TYR A 121 -14.18 -7.15 -6.70
C TYR A 121 -13.10 -7.33 -7.78
N GLY A 122 -13.48 -7.13 -9.04
CA GLY A 122 -12.59 -7.13 -10.19
C GLY A 122 -11.92 -5.78 -10.42
N ILE A 123 -11.22 -5.64 -11.55
CA ILE A 123 -10.67 -4.35 -11.99
C ILE A 123 -11.34 -3.99 -13.30
N SER A 124 -11.81 -2.75 -13.41
CA SER A 124 -12.29 -2.17 -14.65
C SER A 124 -11.19 -1.36 -15.33
N HIS A 125 -11.15 -1.43 -16.66
CA HIS A 125 -10.35 -0.57 -17.52
C HIS A 125 -11.13 0.71 -17.91
N ASP A 126 -12.13 1.11 -17.12
CA ASP A 126 -12.71 2.44 -17.28
C ASP A 126 -11.71 3.47 -16.75
N ASP A 127 -11.03 4.13 -17.70
CA ASP A 127 -10.45 5.45 -17.51
C ASP A 127 -11.54 6.36 -16.97
N GLU A 128 -11.27 7.01 -15.85
CA GLU A 128 -12.18 7.91 -15.16
C GLU A 128 -12.70 9.00 -16.12
N ASN A 129 -13.92 8.80 -16.65
CA ASN A 129 -14.88 9.79 -17.12
C ASN A 129 -14.32 11.20 -17.40
N ALA A 130 -13.69 11.41 -18.56
CA ALA A 130 -13.54 12.75 -19.11
C ALA A 130 -14.95 13.32 -19.35
N PRO A 131 -15.35 14.46 -18.76
CA PRO A 131 -16.68 15.00 -18.99
C PRO A 131 -16.83 15.32 -20.48
N VAL A 132 -17.82 14.68 -21.11
CA VAL A 132 -18.28 14.97 -22.46
C VAL A 132 -18.50 16.48 -22.56
N LYS A 133 -17.67 17.16 -23.34
CA LYS A 133 -17.94 18.54 -23.77
C LYS A 133 -19.22 18.49 -24.61
N LEU A 134 -20.31 18.98 -24.04
CA LEU A 134 -21.50 19.35 -24.80
C LEU A 134 -21.12 20.60 -25.62
N GLU A 135 -21.08 20.42 -26.94
CA GLU A 135 -21.10 21.51 -27.93
C GLU A 135 -22.40 22.33 -27.85
#